data_AF-A0A8A2UCH3-F1
#
_entry.id   AF-A0A8A2UCH3-F1
#
_cell.length_a   1.000
_cell.length_b   1.000
_cell.length_c   1.000
_cell.angle_alpha   90.00
_cell.angle_beta   90.00
_cell.angle_gamma   90.00
#
_symmetry.space_group_name_H-M   'P 1'
#
loop_
_entity.id
_entity.type
_entity.pdbx_description
1 polymer ?
#
loop_
_entity_poly.entity_id
_entity_poly.type
_entity_poly.pdbx_seq_one_letter_code
_entity_poly.pdbx_strand_id
1 'polypeptide(L)'
;MSVDTESDDRDLEAELASAAAGQVGVPVDAVCVGCGRTRVKRATLEAMDQQPDADPTTLEASDCTSFKHVCYPCQGATWWNPVAVLTGLLESERERERDRGE
;
A
#
# COMPACT_ATOMS: atom_id res chain seq x y z
N MET A 1 -26.85 -21.09 15.02
CA MET A 1 -25.80 -21.54 14.07
C MET A 1 -25.30 -20.28 13.40
N SER A 2 -24.03 -19.98 13.62
CA SER A 2 -23.42 -18.68 13.32
C SER A 2 -23.18 -18.55 11.82
N VAL A 3 -23.47 -17.36 11.29
CA VAL A 3 -23.40 -17.02 9.87
C VAL A 3 -22.03 -17.34 9.27
N ASP A 4 -22.02 -18.22 8.27
CA ASP A 4 -20.93 -18.38 7.32
C ASP A 4 -20.59 -16.99 6.78
N THR A 5 -19.44 -16.48 7.21
CA THR A 5 -18.86 -15.28 6.63
C THR A 5 -18.25 -15.73 5.30
N GLU A 6 -19.04 -15.63 4.24
CA GLU A 6 -18.58 -15.64 2.85
C GLU A 6 -17.60 -14.47 2.65
N SER A 7 -16.40 -14.59 3.20
CA SER A 7 -15.25 -13.79 2.79
C SER A 7 -14.56 -14.56 1.68
N ASP A 8 -15.11 -14.41 0.48
CA ASP A 8 -14.31 -14.03 -0.69
C ASP A 8 -13.06 -14.90 -0.93
N ASP A 9 -13.22 -15.95 -1.72
CA ASP A 9 -12.19 -16.84 -2.30
C ASP A 9 -11.21 -16.09 -3.23
N ARG A 10 -11.05 -14.78 -3.08
CA ARG A 10 -9.97 -14.03 -3.76
C ARG A 10 -8.69 -14.39 -3.04
N ASP A 11 -7.76 -14.99 -3.77
CA ASP A 11 -6.41 -15.29 -3.29
C ASP A 11 -5.66 -13.95 -3.07
N LEU A 12 -5.94 -13.32 -1.93
CA LEU A 12 -5.42 -12.01 -1.57
C LEU A 12 -3.89 -12.03 -1.51
N GLU A 13 -3.29 -13.17 -1.19
CA GLU A 13 -1.84 -13.32 -1.26
C GLU A 13 -1.33 -13.27 -2.69
N ALA A 14 -1.96 -13.94 -3.65
CA ALA A 14 -1.64 -13.86 -5.06
C ALA A 14 -1.88 -12.46 -5.63
N GLU A 15 -2.97 -11.80 -5.24
CA GLU A 15 -3.27 -10.42 -5.64
C GLU A 15 -2.18 -9.46 -5.14
N LEU A 16 -1.78 -9.58 -3.85
CA LEU A 16 -0.71 -8.78 -3.26
C LEU A 16 0.71 -9.16 -3.74
N ALA A 17 0.88 -10.38 -4.25
CA ALA A 17 2.12 -10.85 -4.86
C ALA A 17 2.21 -10.46 -6.35
N SER A 18 1.09 -10.09 -6.96
CA SER A 18 1.03 -9.69 -8.36
C SER A 18 1.96 -8.52 -8.63
N ALA A 19 2.59 -8.52 -9.81
CA ALA A 19 3.41 -7.42 -10.27
C ALA A 19 2.63 -6.09 -10.30
N ALA A 20 1.29 -6.14 -10.42
CA ALA A 20 0.40 -4.98 -10.41
C ALA A 20 0.22 -4.35 -9.01
N ALA A 21 0.33 -5.14 -7.93
CA ALA A 21 0.14 -4.63 -6.56
C ALA A 21 1.18 -3.58 -6.16
N GLY A 22 2.38 -3.63 -6.76
CA GLY A 22 3.42 -2.63 -6.58
C GLY A 22 3.35 -1.43 -7.54
N GLN A 23 2.38 -1.39 -8.45
CA GLN A 23 2.27 -0.37 -9.50
C GLN A 23 1.29 0.77 -9.17
N VAL A 24 0.29 0.50 -8.33
CA VAL A 24 -0.81 1.44 -8.06
C VAL A 24 -0.85 1.80 -6.56
N GLY A 25 -1.14 3.06 -6.27
CA GLY A 25 -1.31 3.57 -4.92
C GLY A 25 -0.18 4.49 -4.45
N VAL A 26 -0.30 4.92 -3.19
CA VAL A 26 0.59 5.86 -2.52
C VAL A 26 1.91 5.16 -2.19
N PRO A 27 3.05 5.65 -2.69
CA PRO A 27 4.35 5.12 -2.31
C PRO A 27 4.66 5.51 -0.87
N VAL A 28 4.85 4.51 -0.03
CA VAL A 28 5.20 4.66 1.38
C VAL A 28 6.44 3.84 1.67
N ASP A 29 7.37 4.39 2.44
CA ASP A 29 8.35 3.56 3.10
C ASP A 29 7.69 2.90 4.30
N ALA A 30 7.81 1.58 4.40
CA ALA A 30 7.12 0.81 5.43
C ALA A 30 8.01 -0.29 6.00
N VAL A 31 7.84 -0.58 7.28
CA VAL A 31 8.56 -1.65 7.97
C VAL A 31 7.67 -2.89 8.12
N CYS A 32 8.20 -4.05 7.73
CA CYS A 32 7.52 -5.32 7.92
C CYS A 32 7.45 -5.65 9.43
N VAL A 33 6.25 -5.91 9.95
CA VAL A 33 6.05 -6.30 11.36
C VAL A 33 6.65 -7.68 11.66
N GLY A 34 6.71 -8.58 10.69
CA GLY A 34 7.25 -9.94 10.87
C GLY A 34 8.79 -10.01 10.90
N CYS A 35 9.48 -9.32 10.00
CA CYS A 35 10.94 -9.42 9.85
C CYS A 35 11.70 -8.11 10.08
N GLY A 36 11.02 -7.01 10.39
CA GLY A 36 11.62 -5.70 10.67
C GLY A 36 12.32 -5.02 9.48
N ARG A 37 12.15 -5.53 8.26
CA ARG A 37 12.78 -4.92 7.08
C ARG A 37 11.94 -3.76 6.55
N THR A 38 12.62 -2.65 6.31
CA THR A 38 12.04 -1.47 5.66
C THR A 38 12.14 -1.60 4.15
N ARG A 39 11.02 -1.34 3.45
CA ARG A 39 10.93 -1.32 1.99
C ARG A 39 9.86 -0.32 1.56
N VAL A 40 10.11 0.30 0.41
CA VAL A 40 9.07 1.03 -0.30
C VAL A 40 7.98 0.07 -0.76
N LYS A 41 6.74 0.41 -0.43
CA LYS A 41 5.51 -0.26 -0.81
C LYS A 41 4.58 0.75 -1.45
N ARG A 42 3.64 0.28 -2.26
CA ARG A 42 2.49 1.08 -2.68
C ARG A 42 1.25 0.51 -2.02
N ALA A 43 0.43 1.39 -1.46
CA ALA A 43 -0.81 1.03 -0.79
C ALA A 43 -1.92 2.01 -1.22
N THR A 44 -3.15 1.52 -1.31
CA THR A 44 -4.31 2.41 -1.50
C THR A 44 -4.57 3.19 -0.21
N LEU A 45 -5.21 4.35 -0.34
CA LEU A 45 -5.63 5.16 0.81
C LEU A 45 -6.53 4.35 1.75
N GLU A 46 -7.49 3.60 1.20
CA GLU A 46 -8.37 2.72 1.95
C GLU A 46 -7.62 1.65 2.75
N ALA A 47 -6.54 1.07 2.18
CA ALA A 47 -5.73 0.07 2.88
C ALA A 47 -4.96 0.65 4.09
N MET A 48 -4.75 1.97 4.10
CA MET A 48 -4.12 2.71 5.21
C MET A 48 -5.16 3.43 6.09
N ASP A 49 -6.44 3.04 5.99
CA ASP A 49 -7.58 3.62 6.71
C ASP A 49 -7.77 5.13 6.44
N GLN A 50 -7.42 5.57 5.22
CA GLN A 50 -7.62 6.94 4.76
C GLN A 50 -8.83 7.05 3.85
N GLN A 51 -9.39 8.25 3.75
CA GLN A 51 -10.48 8.52 2.81
C GLN A 51 -9.98 8.35 1.36
N PRO A 52 -10.75 7.69 0.47
CA PRO A 52 -10.32 7.40 -0.90
C PRO A 52 -10.07 8.68 -1.74
N ASP A 53 -10.76 9.77 -1.41
CA ASP A 53 -10.62 11.09 -2.06
C ASP A 53 -9.64 12.03 -1.35
N ALA A 54 -8.95 11.58 -0.30
CA ALA A 54 -7.93 12.40 0.37
C ALA A 54 -6.76 12.67 -0.58
N ASP A 55 -6.14 13.86 -0.49
CA ASP A 55 -4.94 14.12 -1.29
C ASP A 55 -3.74 13.35 -0.70
N PRO A 56 -3.17 12.38 -1.44
CA PRO A 56 -2.05 11.59 -0.93
C PRO A 56 -0.77 12.41 -0.73
N THR A 57 -0.66 13.63 -1.26
CA THR A 57 0.49 14.51 -1.03
C THR A 57 0.46 15.20 0.33
N THR A 58 -0.69 15.25 0.99
CA THR A 58 -0.84 15.83 2.34
C THR A 58 -0.82 14.77 3.44
N LEU A 59 -0.61 13.52 3.08
CA LEU A 59 -0.67 12.38 3.98
C LEU A 59 0.65 12.22 4.72
N GLU A 60 0.58 12.17 6.05
CA GLU A 60 1.74 11.85 6.90
C GLU A 60 1.69 10.39 7.35
N ALA A 61 2.86 9.79 7.58
CA ALA A 61 2.95 8.39 8.01
C ALA A 61 2.25 8.14 9.37
N SER A 62 2.23 9.14 10.25
CA SER A 62 1.58 9.06 11.56
C SER A 62 0.05 8.94 11.47
N ASP A 63 -0.53 9.42 10.37
CA ASP A 63 -1.98 9.34 10.15
C ASP A 63 -2.38 8.02 9.48
N CYS A 64 -1.41 7.27 8.94
CA CYS A 64 -1.64 6.01 8.24
C CYS A 64 -1.66 4.82 9.17
N THR A 65 -2.59 3.89 8.94
CA THR A 65 -2.60 2.60 9.64
C THR A 65 -1.75 1.55 8.92
N SER A 66 -1.44 0.47 9.63
CA SER A 66 -0.71 -0.66 9.07
C SER A 66 -1.54 -1.34 7.98
N PHE A 67 -0.93 -1.66 6.85
CA PHE A 67 -1.58 -2.32 5.72
C PHE A 67 -0.98 -3.72 5.47
N LYS A 68 -1.74 -4.59 4.80
CA LYS A 68 -1.30 -5.94 4.47
C LYS A 68 -0.59 -5.95 3.11
N HIS A 69 0.62 -6.51 3.05
CA HIS A 69 1.37 -6.68 1.80
C HIS A 69 2.34 -7.86 1.88
N VAL A 70 2.65 -8.48 0.75
CA VAL A 70 3.67 -9.54 0.63
C VAL A 70 5.05 -9.07 1.10
N CYS A 71 5.69 -9.94 1.90
CA CYS A 71 7.08 -9.85 2.30
C CYS A 71 7.82 -11.10 1.85
N TYR A 72 8.68 -10.97 0.84
CA TYR A 72 9.51 -12.08 0.34
C TYR A 72 10.35 -12.77 1.44
N PRO A 73 11.01 -12.04 2.37
CA PRO A 73 11.67 -12.65 3.52
C PRO A 73 10.76 -13.50 4.41
N CYS A 74 9.52 -13.06 4.64
CA CYS A 74 8.54 -13.81 5.44
C CYS A 74 7.80 -14.89 4.63
N GLN A 75 8.00 -14.92 3.30
CA GLN A 75 7.35 -15.85 2.37
C GLN A 75 5.81 -15.79 2.38
N GLY A 76 5.22 -14.62 2.63
CA GLY A 76 3.76 -14.45 2.64
C GLY A 76 3.30 -13.01 2.84
N ALA A 77 1.98 -12.83 2.87
CA ALA A 77 1.36 -11.56 3.21
C ALA A 77 1.48 -11.25 4.72
N THR A 78 2.07 -10.10 5.04
CA THR A 78 2.27 -9.63 6.42
C THR A 78 1.78 -8.20 6.56
N TRP A 79 1.63 -7.75 7.80
CA TRP A 79 1.41 -6.35 8.10
C TRP A 79 2.69 -5.53 7.92
N TRP A 80 2.53 -4.33 7.38
CA TRP A 80 3.57 -3.34 7.18
C TRP A 80 3.12 -2.03 7.82
N ASN A 81 3.99 -1.46 8.65
CA ASN A 81 3.73 -0.17 9.29
C ASN A 81 4.37 0.93 8.44
N PRO A 82 3.59 1.89 7.92
CA PRO A 82 4.15 3.04 7.23
C PRO A 82 5.03 3.85 8.18
N VAL A 83 6.20 4.27 7.68
CA VAL A 83 7.17 5.10 8.42
C VAL A 83 7.42 6.43 7.72
N ALA A 84 7.20 6.51 6.41
CA ALA A 84 7.23 7.76 5.65
C ALA A 84 6.32 7.65 4.42
N VAL A 85 5.59 8.73 4.09
CA VAL A 85 4.90 8.86 2.81
C VAL A 85 5.84 9.54 1.83
N LEU A 86 6.05 8.95 0.66
CA LEU A 86 7.03 9.44 -0.33
C LEU A 86 6.35 10.39 -1.32
N THR A 87 5.82 11.50 -0.80
CA THR A 87 5.06 12.51 -1.55
C THR A 87 5.82 13.07 -2.75
N GLY A 88 7.14 13.26 -2.65
CA GLY A 88 7.97 13.71 -3.77
C GLY A 88 8.01 12.75 -4.97
N LEU A 89 7.77 11.44 -4.76
CA LEU A 89 7.59 10.49 -5.87
C LEU A 89 6.24 10.70 -6.56
N LEU A 90 5.17 10.94 -5.79
CA LEU A 90 3.84 11.23 -6.34
C LEU A 90 3.82 12.50 -7.17
N GLU A 91 4.47 13.56 -6.69
CA GLU A 91 4.57 14.83 -7.41
C GLU A 91 5.29 14.66 -8.75
N SER A 92 6.39 13.89 -8.76
CA SER A 92 7.14 13.55 -9.97
C SER A 92 6.34 12.71 -10.97
N GLU A 93 5.51 11.79 -10.49
CA GLU A 93 4.63 10.97 -11.33
C GLU A 93 3.53 11.82 -11.98
N ARG A 94 2.85 12.67 -11.18
CA ARG A 94 1.84 13.62 -11.67
C ARG A 94 2.40 14.58 -12.72
N GLU A 95 3.64 15.05 -12.55
CA GLU A 95 4.29 15.93 -13.55
C GLU A 95 4.56 15.19 -14.86
N ARG A 96 5.04 13.95 -14.81
CA ARG A 96 5.26 13.11 -16.02
C ARG A 96 3.96 12.77 -16.75
N GLU A 97 2.87 12.57 -16.02
CA GLU A 97 1.56 12.30 -16.62
C GLU A 97 1.00 13.54 -17.33
N ARG A 98 1.21 14.72 -16.76
CA ARG A 98 0.85 16.01 -17.40
C ARG A 98 1.61 16.20 -18.72
N ASP A 99 2.93 16.03 -18.70
CA ASP A 99 3.80 16.20 -19.87
C ASP A 99 3.48 15.21 -21.01
N ARG A 100 3.02 13.99 -20.69
CA ARG A 100 2.61 12.99 -21.69
C ARG A 100 1.26 13.31 -22.35
N GLY A 101 0.42 14.10 -21.70
CA GLY A 101 -0.93 14.45 -22.17
C GLY A 101 -1.00 15.70 -23.04
N GLU A 102 0.11 16.43 -23.21
CA GLU A 102 0.24 17.65 -24.01
C GLU A 102 0.74 17.41 -25.44
#